data_AF-A0AAV0XUB3-F1
#
_entry.id   AF-A0AAV0XUB3-F1
#
_cell.length_a   1.000
_cell.length_b   1.000
_cell.length_c   1.000
_cell.angle_alpha   90.00
_cell.angle_beta   90.00
_cell.angle_gamma   90.00
#
_symmetry.space_group_name_H-M   'P 1'
#
loop_
_entity.id
_entity.type
_entity.pdbx_description
1 polymer ?
#
loop_
_entity_poly.entity_id
_entity_poly.type
_entity_poly.pdbx_seq_one_letter_code
_entity_poly.pdbx_strand_id
1 'polypeptide(L)'
;MAAKAVKKKLKTIASELAALLSFSSQFDVSTGNINEVHVRIECLPDISERFELLQTELGTRQRITERLTHKDLLFSVKASLMSLLDSKQKNSSSAPSISEVTRPDGESLMRLPPIDAPKFNGDWQM
;
A
#
# COMPACT_ATOMS: atom_id res chain seq x y z
N MET A 1 -10.32 21.31 31.93
CA MET A 1 -9.16 20.39 31.93
C MET A 1 -9.15 19.39 30.75
N ALA A 2 -10.30 18.94 30.24
CA ALA A 2 -10.40 17.98 29.13
C ALA A 2 -9.64 18.41 27.85
N ALA A 3 -9.80 19.66 27.39
CA ALA A 3 -9.17 20.12 26.14
C ALA A 3 -7.63 20.02 26.13
N LYS A 4 -6.96 20.13 27.29
CA LYS A 4 -5.50 19.98 27.40
C LYS A 4 -5.07 18.53 27.18
N ALA A 5 -5.85 17.57 27.69
CA ALA A 5 -5.61 16.15 27.50
C ALA A 5 -5.81 15.74 26.03
N VAL A 6 -6.88 16.21 25.38
CA VAL A 6 -7.15 15.92 23.97
C VAL A 6 -6.05 16.49 23.06
N LYS A 7 -5.58 17.73 23.31
CA LYS A 7 -4.43 18.30 22.61
C LYS A 7 -3.15 17.47 22.77
N LYS A 8 -2.91 16.89 23.95
CA LYS A 8 -1.77 15.98 24.18
C LYS A 8 -1.90 14.71 23.32
N LYS A 9 -3.09 14.11 23.26
CA LYS A 9 -3.36 12.94 22.41
C LYS A 9 -3.17 13.23 20.92
N LEU A 10 -3.61 14.40 20.44
CA LEU A 10 -3.37 14.83 19.06
C LEU A 10 -1.87 15.00 18.74
N LYS A 11 -1.09 15.54 19.68
CA LYS A 11 0.38 15.60 19.54
C LYS A 11 1.00 14.21 19.46
N THR A 12 0.51 13.25 20.25
CA THR A 12 0.97 11.86 20.19
C THR A 12 0.72 11.26 18.81
N ILE A 13 -0.48 11.47 18.24
CA ILE A 13 -0.80 11.02 16.87
C ILE A 13 0.14 11.66 15.83
N ALA A 14 0.42 12.96 15.96
CA ALA A 14 1.37 13.63 15.07
C ALA A 14 2.79 13.04 15.19
N SER A 15 3.24 12.70 16.41
CA SER A 15 4.52 12.02 16.60
C SER A 15 4.55 10.58 16.06
N GLU A 16 3.43 9.86 16.12
CA GLU A 16 3.30 8.53 15.51
C GLU A 16 3.51 8.61 13.98
N LEU A 17 2.87 9.58 13.31
CA LEU A 17 3.07 9.80 11.87
C LEU A 17 4.51 10.24 11.53
N ALA A 18 5.11 11.12 12.35
CA ALA A 18 6.50 11.52 12.15
C ALA A 18 7.48 10.36 12.32
N ALA A 19 7.19 9.42 13.24
CA ALA A 19 7.96 8.20 13.41
C ALA A 19 7.83 7.27 12.20
N LEU A 20 6.63 7.13 11.62
CA LEU A 20 6.42 6.37 10.39
C LEU A 20 7.17 6.97 9.18
N LEU A 21 7.20 8.30 9.07
CA LEU A 21 7.99 8.99 8.05
C LEU A 21 9.50 8.77 8.24
N SER A 22 9.94 8.80 9.50
CA SER A 22 11.35 8.55 9.84
C SER A 22 11.74 7.09 9.60
N PHE A 23 10.81 6.17 9.81
CA PHE A 23 10.98 4.76 9.47
C PHE A 23 11.15 4.60 7.95
N SER A 24 10.27 5.22 7.16
CA SER A 24 10.33 5.05 5.70
C SER A 24 11.59 5.66 5.08
N SER A 25 12.15 6.72 5.66
CA SER A 25 13.42 7.31 5.20
C SER A 25 14.66 6.48 5.56
N GLN A 26 14.58 5.68 6.61
CA GLN A 26 15.68 4.82 7.08
C GLN A 26 15.55 3.38 6.60
N PHE A 27 14.41 3.00 5.99
CA PHE A 27 14.14 1.65 5.57
C PHE A 27 14.98 1.27 4.35
N ASP A 28 15.83 0.26 4.51
CA ASP A 28 16.57 -0.35 3.41
C ASP A 28 15.73 -1.45 2.76
N VAL A 29 15.38 -1.25 1.49
CA VAL A 29 14.55 -2.18 0.69
C VAL A 29 15.29 -3.50 0.40
N SER A 30 16.62 -3.48 0.40
CA SER A 30 17.44 -4.65 0.06
C SER A 30 17.50 -5.66 1.21
N THR A 31 17.69 -5.19 2.45
CA THR A 31 17.83 -6.02 3.65
C THR A 31 16.59 -6.05 4.54
N GLY A 32 15.72 -5.05 4.42
CA GLY A 32 14.54 -4.87 5.28
C GLY A 32 13.41 -5.85 5.01
N ASN A 33 12.67 -6.16 6.08
CA ASN A 33 11.46 -6.98 6.01
C ASN A 33 10.31 -6.17 5.40
N ILE A 34 9.83 -6.55 4.22
CA ILE A 34 8.76 -5.80 3.54
C ILE A 34 7.40 -5.90 4.26
N ASN A 35 7.17 -6.99 5.02
CA ASN A 35 5.93 -7.16 5.79
C ASN A 35 5.78 -6.07 6.86
N GLU A 36 6.89 -5.53 7.36
CA GLU A 36 6.88 -4.40 8.29
C GLU A 36 6.36 -3.11 7.67
N VAL A 37 6.54 -2.93 6.36
CA VAL A 37 5.97 -1.80 5.60
C VAL A 37 4.47 -2.03 5.42
N HIS A 38 4.04 -3.25 5.09
CA HIS A 38 2.63 -3.61 4.96
C HIS A 38 1.84 -3.35 6.25
N VAL A 39 2.31 -3.85 7.40
CA VAL A 39 1.65 -3.64 8.70
C VAL A 39 1.52 -2.14 9.01
N ARG A 40 2.55 -1.35 8.71
CA ARG A 40 2.52 0.10 8.97
C ARG A 40 1.53 0.84 8.07
N ILE A 41 1.33 0.39 6.83
CA ILE A 41 0.28 0.92 5.94
C ILE A 41 -1.10 0.57 6.49
N GLU A 42 -1.29 -0.65 6.98
CA GLU A 42 -2.55 -1.13 7.58
C GLU A 42 -2.92 -0.35 8.85
N CYS A 43 -1.94 0.20 9.58
CA CYS A 43 -2.20 1.05 10.75
C CYS A 43 -2.63 2.50 10.41
N LEU A 44 -2.44 2.99 9.18
CA LEU A 44 -2.73 4.39 8.83
C LEU A 44 -4.22 4.77 8.98
N PRO A 45 -5.19 3.93 8.57
CA PRO A 45 -6.62 4.20 8.79
C PRO A 45 -6.95 4.43 10.28
N ASP A 46 -6.43 3.58 11.17
CA ASP A 46 -6.67 3.67 12.62
C ASP A 46 -6.11 4.97 13.20
N ILE A 47 -4.92 5.39 12.74
CA ILE A 47 -4.32 6.67 13.14
C ILE A 47 -5.20 7.85 12.70
N SER A 48 -5.72 7.79 11.46
CA SER A 48 -6.62 8.81 10.92
C SER A 48 -7.95 8.87 11.67
N GLU A 49 -8.54 7.72 12.01
CA GLU A 49 -9.80 7.65 12.75
C GLU A 49 -9.63 8.22 14.16
N ARG A 50 -8.58 7.82 14.88
CA ARG A 50 -8.23 8.36 16.20
C ARG A 50 -8.08 9.88 16.16
N PHE A 51 -7.50 10.44 15.09
CA PHE A 51 -7.37 11.88 14.92
C PHE A 51 -8.73 12.57 14.78
N GLU A 52 -9.61 12.06 13.91
CA GLU A 52 -10.93 12.66 13.66
C GLU A 52 -11.85 12.58 14.88
N LEU A 53 -11.80 11.49 15.65
CA LEU A 53 -12.52 11.36 16.92
C LEU A 53 -12.10 12.46 17.91
N LEU A 54 -10.79 12.64 18.11
CA LEU A 54 -10.26 13.66 19.02
C LEU A 54 -10.52 15.08 18.51
N GLN A 55 -10.51 15.31 17.20
CA GLN A 55 -10.89 16.61 16.61
C GLN A 55 -12.38 16.93 16.81
N THR A 56 -13.25 15.91 16.79
CA THR A 56 -14.68 16.07 17.05
C THR A 56 -14.94 16.47 18.50
N GLU A 57 -14.23 15.86 19.46
CA GLU A 57 -14.28 16.23 20.89
C GLU A 57 -13.85 17.69 21.17
N LEU A 58 -13.04 18.26 20.27
CA LEU A 58 -12.39 19.55 20.44
C LEU A 58 -13.14 20.72 19.76
N GLY A 59 -14.21 20.45 19.02
CA GLY A 59 -15.06 21.44 18.35
C GLY A 59 -14.57 21.85 16.95
N THR A 60 -15.52 22.10 16.05
CA THR A 60 -15.31 22.11 14.58
C THR A 60 -14.80 23.42 13.98
N ARG A 61 -14.98 24.57 14.64
CA ARG A 61 -14.92 25.87 13.96
C ARG A 61 -13.52 26.48 13.76
N GLN A 62 -12.46 25.93 14.35
CA GLN A 62 -11.18 26.65 14.44
C GLN A 62 -9.93 25.83 14.11
N ARG A 63 -10.09 24.65 13.50
CA ARG A 63 -8.98 23.71 13.29
C ARG A 63 -8.90 23.07 11.91
N ILE A 64 -9.44 23.75 10.90
CA ILE A 64 -9.34 23.32 9.51
C ILE A 64 -7.86 23.17 9.11
N THR A 65 -7.01 24.13 9.49
CA THR A 65 -5.57 24.08 9.23
C THR A 65 -4.92 22.85 9.86
N GLU A 66 -5.24 22.52 11.12
CA GLU A 66 -4.68 21.32 11.77
C GLU A 66 -5.11 20.04 11.04
N ARG A 67 -6.37 19.93 10.61
CA ARG A 67 -6.84 18.79 9.83
C ARG A 67 -6.13 18.68 8.49
N LEU A 68 -5.96 19.79 7.78
CA LEU A 68 -5.22 19.82 6.52
C LEU A 68 -3.77 19.35 6.73
N THR A 69 -3.06 19.93 7.71
CA THR A 69 -1.68 19.52 8.00
C THR A 69 -1.57 18.05 8.39
N HIS A 70 -2.55 17.50 9.11
CA HIS A 70 -2.57 16.08 9.45
C HIS A 70 -2.78 15.21 8.22
N LYS A 71 -3.72 15.58 7.34
CA LYS A 71 -3.99 14.83 6.10
C LYS A 71 -2.80 14.88 5.16
N ASP A 72 -2.15 16.03 5.01
CA ASP A 72 -0.95 16.18 4.19
C ASP A 72 0.17 15.25 4.69
N LEU A 73 0.40 15.24 6.01
CA LEU A 73 1.38 14.34 6.62
C LEU A 73 1.00 12.86 6.43
N LEU A 74 -0.26 12.51 6.65
CA LEU A 74 -0.77 11.14 6.47
C LEU A 74 -0.56 10.65 5.04
N PHE A 75 -0.88 11.47 4.04
CA PHE A 75 -0.69 11.13 2.64
C PHE A 75 0.78 11.07 2.25
N SER A 76 1.62 11.94 2.80
CA SER A 76 3.08 11.89 2.62
C SER A 76 3.66 10.57 3.16
N VAL A 77 3.27 10.16 4.38
CA VAL A 77 3.66 8.88 4.97
C VAL A 77 3.18 7.72 4.10
N LYS A 78 1.91 7.72 3.71
CA LYS A 78 1.33 6.67 2.85
C LYS A 78 2.10 6.55 1.52
N ALA A 79 2.35 7.67 0.85
CA ALA A 79 3.09 7.69 -0.41
C ALA A 79 4.51 7.16 -0.25
N SER A 80 5.19 7.55 0.84
CA SER A 80 6.54 7.08 1.13
C SER A 80 6.58 5.56 1.37
N LEU A 81 5.65 5.02 2.17
CA LEU A 81 5.57 3.58 2.41
C LEU A 81 5.19 2.78 1.15
N MET A 82 4.25 3.28 0.34
CA MET A 82 3.90 2.65 -0.95
C MET A 82 5.08 2.64 -1.92
N SER A 83 5.88 3.71 -1.96
CA SER A 83 7.09 3.75 -2.80
C SER A 83 8.12 2.70 -2.40
N LEU A 84 8.20 2.33 -1.11
CA LEU A 84 9.07 1.24 -0.66
C LEU A 84 8.58 -0.11 -1.19
N LEU A 85 7.26 -0.35 -1.19
CA LEU A 85 6.67 -1.56 -1.78
C LEU A 85 6.96 -1.66 -3.28
N ASP A 86 6.73 -0.57 -4.02
CA ASP A 86 6.98 -0.51 -5.46
C ASP A 86 8.45 -0.75 -5.80
N SER A 87 9.36 -0.23 -4.98
CA SER A 87 10.81 -0.43 -5.17
C SER A 87 11.24 -1.88 -4.93
N LYS A 88 10.63 -2.59 -3.98
CA LYS A 88 10.89 -4.01 -3.76
C LYS A 88 10.42 -4.86 -4.94
N GLN A 89 9.24 -4.55 -5.48
CA GLN A 89 8.71 -5.24 -6.66
C GLN A 89 9.62 -5.03 -7.88
N LYS A 90 10.10 -3.80 -8.12
CA LYS A 90 11.06 -3.49 -9.19
C LYS A 90 12.37 -4.27 -9.05
N ASN A 91 12.92 -4.35 -7.83
CA ASN A 91 14.14 -5.11 -7.56
C ASN A 91 13.96 -6.62 -7.79
N SER A 92 12.76 -7.15 -7.55
CA SER A 92 12.42 -8.56 -7.80
C SER A 92 12.16 -8.88 -9.29
N SER A 93 11.79 -7.89 -10.10
CA SER A 93 11.46 -8.06 -11.52
C SER A 93 12.67 -8.02 -12.48
N SER A 94 13.90 -8.06 -11.95
CA SER A 94 15.13 -8.14 -12.75
C SER A 94 15.48 -9.55 -13.24
N ALA A 95 14.63 -10.55 -12.98
CA ALA A 95 14.74 -11.85 -13.64
C ALA A 95 14.23 -11.73 -15.09
N PRO A 96 15.04 -12.03 -16.12
CA PRO A 96 14.53 -12.06 -17.48
C PRO A 96 13.56 -13.25 -17.57
N SER A 97 12.30 -12.96 -17.90
CA SER A 97 11.34 -13.99 -18.29
C SER A 97 11.70 -14.50 -19.69
N ILE A 98 12.83 -15.22 -19.79
CA ILE A 98 13.15 -16.08 -20.92
C ILE A 98 13.00 -17.53 -20.47
N SER A 99 11.91 -18.15 -20.89
CA SER A 99 11.86 -19.61 -21.03
C SER A 99 10.91 -19.93 -22.18
N GLU A 100 11.37 -19.56 -23.37
CA GLU A 100 11.07 -20.31 -24.59
C GLU A 100 11.87 -21.61 -24.52
N VAL A 101 11.30 -22.67 -23.93
CA VAL A 101 11.78 -24.04 -24.13
C VAL A 101 10.58 -24.97 -24.20
N THR A 102 10.05 -25.11 -25.40
CA THR A 102 9.25 -26.28 -25.79
C THR A 102 10.18 -27.49 -25.78
N ARG A 103 10.21 -28.22 -24.67
CA ARG A 103 10.66 -29.61 -24.61
C ARG A 103 9.70 -30.39 -23.72
N PRO A 104 8.88 -31.29 -24.26
CA PRO A 104 8.36 -32.40 -23.51
C PRO A 104 9.20 -33.63 -23.86
N ASP A 105 10.24 -33.87 -23.08
CA ASP A 105 10.74 -35.23 -22.91
C ASP A 105 9.90 -35.90 -21.82
N GLY A 106 9.70 -37.20 -21.97
CA GLY A 106 8.59 -37.99 -21.44
C GLY A 106 8.11 -37.70 -20.02
N GLU A 107 6.79 -37.55 -19.88
CA GLU A 107 6.00 -38.42 -19.01
C GLU A 107 4.50 -38.25 -19.34
N SER A 108 3.85 -39.39 -19.54
CA SER A 108 2.47 -39.55 -19.99
C SER A 108 1.49 -38.94 -18.98
N LEU A 109 1.08 -37.70 -19.23
CA LEU A 109 -0.21 -37.20 -18.78
C LEU A 109 -1.08 -37.08 -20.02
N MET A 110 -2.27 -37.70 -19.98
CA MET A 110 -3.31 -37.62 -21.02
C MET A 110 -3.68 -36.16 -21.28
N ARG A 111 -2.85 -35.45 -22.05
CA ARG A 111 -3.14 -34.12 -22.54
C ARG A 111 -4.18 -34.30 -23.63
N LEU A 112 -5.32 -33.65 -23.43
CA LEU A 112 -6.32 -33.50 -24.48
C LEU A 112 -5.62 -32.90 -25.71
N PRO A 113 -5.95 -33.38 -26.92
CA PRO A 113 -5.40 -32.78 -28.13
C PRO A 113 -5.72 -31.27 -28.12
N PRO A 114 -4.82 -30.43 -28.66
CA PRO A 114 -5.07 -29.00 -28.75
C PRO A 114 -6.41 -28.77 -29.48
N ILE A 115 -7.36 -28.11 -28.81
CA ILE A 115 -8.62 -27.71 -29.43
C ILE A 115 -8.40 -26.31 -30.00
N ASP A 116 -8.57 -26.16 -31.31
CA ASP A 116 -8.54 -24.86 -31.94
C ASP A 116 -9.70 -24.00 -31.43
N ALA A 117 -9.40 -22.78 -30.99
CA ALA A 117 -10.42 -21.84 -30.58
C ALA A 117 -11.35 -21.54 -31.78
N PRO A 118 -12.68 -21.48 -31.56
CA PRO A 118 -13.61 -21.17 -32.64
C PRO A 118 -13.28 -19.81 -33.24
N LYS A 119 -13.01 -19.80 -34.55
CA LYS A 119 -12.80 -18.57 -35.30
C LYS A 119 -14.15 -17.93 -35.54
N PHE A 120 -14.40 -16.80 -34.88
CA PHE A 120 -15.55 -15.97 -35.16
C PHE A 120 -15.37 -15.33 -36.55
N ASN A 121 -16.18 -15.75 -37.52
CA ASN A 121 -16.12 -15.25 -38.90
C ASN A 121 -17.03 -14.03 -39.15
N GLY A 122 -17.76 -13.56 -38.13
CA GLY A 122 -18.59 -12.37 -38.24
C GLY A 122 -19.91 -12.54 -38.99
N ASP A 123 -20.33 -13.77 -39.31
CA ASP A 123 -21.67 -14.01 -39.87
C ASP A 123 -22.74 -13.90 -38.78
N TRP A 124 -23.22 -12.67 -38.54
CA TRP A 124 -24.50 -12.48 -37.90
C TRP A 124 -25.57 -12.81 -38.94
N GLN A 125 -26.16 -14.01 -38.87
CA GLN A 125 -27.32 -14.35 -39.70
C GLN A 125 -28.45 -13.34 -39.43
N MET A 126 -28.93 -12.71 -40.51
CA MET A 126 -30.20 -11.95 -40.52
C MET A 126 -31.40 -12.90 -40.44
#